data_AF-A0A7J3MSV8-F1
#
_entry.id   AF-A0A7J3MSV8-F1
#
_cell.length_a   1.000
_cell.length_b   1.000
_cell.length_c   1.000
_cell.angle_alpha   90.00
_cell.angle_beta   90.00
_cell.angle_gamma   90.00
#
_symmetry.space_group_name_H-M   'P 1'
#
loop_
_entity.id
_entity.type
_entity.pdbx_description
1 polymer ?
#
loop_
_entity_poly.entity_id
_entity_poly.type
_entity_poly.pdbx_seq_one_letter_code
_entity_poly.pdbx_strand_id
1 'polypeptide(L)'
;MKEVEYVKRWSILDRFTHLLILLGVVIGVVSGIPELQLEILGYNLGDNFRWITDVIGGESIRRLLHRYVVTVLIGIAIVIHTLSFSLRSKKSNILFTYKDLKDLVLYYKFRFLKAPEPELGFHMPGEKLLYWIAAISLPILGLTGIMMWTNYLPIEYEVLRLLHRVFFILLTVFVVIHFILNLVLRDQWPALKSMFLTGKVPSEWVRKHHPKTFEEEKVVWIGRRRVMKTLLTVIPAVALGYVLNELLKPPRYIIRNIYVEPSKVKSGDPFTVHAEIANIGYREGTFNVQLFIDGNLVDEKSITLLDGETKLLSFQAKLKEIGKHVITVDSVSTSIEVTEAPPPIAPELAERFKKLVPEAYDFVPIIKEGKIAYYEIYNAMGNLIAYGFYTRAYAPTDRLQIIGIVDLDYKIKSIDIDKIEPGTRLHNEMIIEPSFEERFIGLTVDEVGLSPEGKVDAVSGATISSAAVVNAIKNALSSITS
;
A
#
# COMPACT_ATOMS: atom_id res chain seq x y z
N MET A 1 -46.22 -25.18 -49.28
CA MET A 1 -45.39 -24.20 -48.54
C MET A 1 -44.32 -23.70 -49.49
N LYS A 2 -44.15 -22.39 -49.69
CA LYS A 2 -43.02 -21.89 -50.48
C LYS A 2 -41.73 -22.18 -49.70
N GLU A 3 -40.78 -22.82 -50.35
CA GLU A 3 -39.46 -23.08 -49.76
C GLU A 3 -38.80 -21.74 -49.44
N VAL A 4 -38.41 -21.53 -48.17
CA VAL A 4 -37.78 -20.27 -47.75
C VAL A 4 -36.32 -20.32 -48.23
N GLU A 5 -36.00 -19.49 -49.22
CA GLU A 5 -34.62 -19.34 -49.71
C GLU A 5 -33.77 -18.62 -48.64
N TYR A 6 -32.54 -19.09 -48.43
CA TYR A 6 -31.59 -18.52 -47.47
C TYR A 6 -30.32 -18.03 -48.15
N VAL A 7 -29.85 -16.84 -47.79
CA VAL A 7 -28.56 -16.31 -48.21
C VAL A 7 -27.53 -16.38 -47.08
N LYS A 8 -26.27 -16.63 -47.43
CA LYS A 8 -25.16 -16.60 -46.47
C LYS A 8 -24.85 -15.14 -46.12
N ARG A 9 -25.01 -14.77 -44.85
CA ARG A 9 -24.67 -13.44 -44.32
C ARG A 9 -23.28 -13.43 -43.69
N TRP A 10 -22.94 -14.44 -42.90
CA TRP A 10 -21.68 -14.48 -42.15
C TRP A 10 -20.91 -15.79 -42.39
N SER A 11 -19.58 -15.70 -42.47
CA SER A 11 -18.73 -16.91 -42.52
C SER A 11 -18.56 -17.52 -41.12
N ILE A 12 -18.07 -18.76 -41.05
CA ILE A 12 -17.71 -19.40 -39.77
C ILE A 12 -16.66 -18.56 -39.04
N LEU A 13 -15.67 -18.04 -39.76
CA LEU A 13 -14.58 -17.26 -39.19
C LEU A 13 -15.06 -15.94 -38.57
N ASP A 14 -16.03 -15.27 -39.21
CA ASP A 14 -16.60 -14.01 -38.71
C ASP A 14 -17.37 -14.25 -37.42
N ARG A 15 -18.16 -15.32 -37.38
CA ARG A 15 -18.94 -15.73 -36.20
C ARG A 15 -18.03 -16.14 -35.05
N PHE A 16 -16.97 -16.89 -35.33
CA PHE A 16 -15.98 -17.29 -34.33
C PHE A 16 -15.23 -16.07 -33.76
N THR A 17 -14.80 -15.15 -34.63
CA THR A 17 -14.15 -13.90 -34.22
C THR A 17 -15.08 -13.06 -33.35
N HIS A 18 -16.35 -12.92 -33.77
CA HIS A 18 -17.38 -12.24 -32.98
C HIS A 18 -17.58 -12.89 -31.62
N LEU A 19 -17.58 -14.23 -31.53
CA LEU A 19 -17.69 -14.94 -30.25
C LEU A 19 -16.51 -14.63 -29.32
N LEU A 20 -15.28 -14.61 -29.83
CA LEU A 20 -14.10 -14.22 -29.04
C LEU A 20 -14.19 -12.77 -28.54
N ILE A 21 -14.62 -11.84 -29.39
CA ILE A 21 -14.85 -10.44 -29.00
C ILE A 21 -15.95 -10.35 -27.95
N LEU A 22 -17.07 -11.05 -28.14
CA LEU A 22 -18.18 -11.07 -27.20
C LEU A 22 -17.73 -11.56 -25.83
N LEU A 23 -17.05 -12.70 -25.76
CA LEU A 23 -16.55 -13.25 -24.50
C LEU A 23 -15.52 -12.31 -23.87
N GLY A 24 -14.56 -11.80 -24.65
CA GLY A 24 -13.54 -10.89 -24.15
C GLY A 24 -14.13 -9.58 -23.62
N VAL A 25 -15.08 -8.97 -24.33
CA VAL A 25 -15.76 -7.75 -23.89
C VAL A 25 -16.62 -7.99 -22.67
N VAL A 26 -17.42 -9.06 -22.63
CA VAL A 26 -18.26 -9.37 -21.46
C VAL A 26 -17.40 -9.62 -20.23
N ILE A 27 -16.35 -10.44 -20.34
CA ILE A 27 -15.41 -10.69 -19.24
C ILE A 27 -14.71 -9.38 -18.83
N GLY A 28 -14.26 -8.58 -19.80
CA GLY A 28 -13.60 -7.30 -19.53
C GLY A 28 -14.49 -6.28 -18.83
N VAL A 29 -15.77 -6.20 -19.23
CA VAL A 29 -16.77 -5.35 -18.58
C VAL A 29 -17.06 -5.84 -17.17
N VAL A 30 -17.39 -7.12 -16.99
CA VAL A 30 -17.73 -7.69 -15.68
C VAL A 30 -16.56 -7.58 -14.70
N SER A 31 -15.34 -7.86 -15.15
CA SER A 31 -14.14 -7.79 -14.29
C SER A 31 -13.60 -6.37 -14.10
N GLY A 32 -13.93 -5.43 -15.01
CA GLY A 32 -13.42 -4.06 -15.00
C GLY A 32 -14.34 -3.05 -14.29
N ILE A 33 -15.66 -3.23 -14.35
CA ILE A 33 -16.64 -2.33 -13.71
C ILE A 33 -16.37 -2.11 -12.21
N PRO A 34 -16.03 -3.13 -11.39
CA PRO A 34 -15.75 -2.92 -9.96
C PRO A 34 -14.59 -1.96 -9.66
N GLU A 35 -13.68 -1.76 -10.62
CA GLU A 35 -12.53 -0.85 -10.50
C GLU A 35 -12.78 0.53 -11.14
N LEU A 36 -13.97 0.74 -11.70
CA LEU A 36 -14.33 2.00 -12.34
C LEU A 36 -14.54 3.09 -11.28
N GLN A 37 -13.47 3.82 -10.99
CA GLN A 37 -13.53 5.02 -10.16
C GLN A 37 -14.13 6.20 -10.95
N LEU A 38 -15.46 6.21 -11.06
CA LEU A 38 -16.22 7.27 -11.68
C LEU A 38 -17.22 7.82 -10.67
N GLU A 39 -16.95 9.02 -10.16
CA GLU A 39 -17.84 9.72 -9.23
C GLU A 39 -18.92 10.47 -9.99
N ILE A 40 -20.18 10.16 -9.69
CA ILE A 40 -21.36 10.83 -10.23
C ILE A 40 -22.26 11.18 -9.05
N LEU A 41 -22.58 12.48 -8.87
CA LEU A 41 -23.47 12.96 -7.80
C LEU A 41 -23.03 12.54 -6.38
N GLY A 42 -21.71 12.43 -6.15
CA GLY A 42 -21.15 12.02 -4.86
C GLY A 42 -21.10 10.50 -4.62
N TYR A 43 -21.49 9.69 -5.59
CA TYR A 43 -21.40 8.22 -5.53
C TYR A 43 -20.37 7.72 -6.53
N ASN A 44 -19.47 6.86 -6.08
CA ASN A 44 -18.56 6.15 -6.98
C ASN A 44 -19.30 4.97 -7.61
N LEU A 45 -19.38 4.96 -8.95
CA LEU A 45 -20.14 3.96 -9.67
C LEU A 45 -19.59 2.54 -9.46
N GLY A 46 -18.26 2.37 -9.39
CA GLY A 46 -17.61 1.06 -9.26
C GLY A 46 -17.93 0.35 -7.95
N ASP A 47 -18.10 1.10 -6.86
CA ASP A 47 -18.39 0.55 -5.53
C ASP A 47 -19.70 -0.26 -5.50
N ASN A 48 -20.70 0.16 -6.28
CA ASN A 48 -21.98 -0.55 -6.42
C ASN A 48 -21.85 -1.93 -7.07
N PHE A 49 -20.72 -2.23 -7.69
CA PHE A 49 -20.47 -3.48 -8.42
C PHE A 49 -19.40 -4.35 -7.75
N ARG A 50 -18.87 -3.97 -6.58
CA ARG A 50 -17.85 -4.79 -5.88
C ARG A 50 -18.34 -6.20 -5.51
N TRP A 51 -19.65 -6.39 -5.35
CA TRP A 51 -20.26 -7.71 -5.16
C TRP A 51 -19.91 -8.70 -6.28
N ILE A 52 -19.64 -8.22 -7.51
CA ILE A 52 -19.20 -9.05 -8.63
C ILE A 52 -17.88 -9.74 -8.29
N THR A 53 -16.95 -9.02 -7.66
CA THR A 53 -15.65 -9.55 -7.24
C THR A 53 -15.82 -10.75 -6.32
N ASP A 54 -16.76 -10.68 -5.36
CA ASP A 54 -17.02 -11.77 -4.44
C ASP A 54 -17.64 -12.99 -5.15
N VAL A 55 -18.57 -12.76 -6.08
CA VAL A 55 -19.26 -13.83 -6.83
C VAL A 55 -18.31 -14.58 -7.77
N ILE A 56 -17.36 -13.90 -8.41
CA ILE A 56 -16.43 -14.54 -9.36
C ILE A 56 -15.24 -15.22 -8.68
N GLY A 57 -15.13 -15.19 -7.34
CA GLY A 57 -14.08 -15.87 -6.59
C GLY A 57 -13.00 -14.97 -6.00
N GLY A 58 -13.28 -13.67 -5.82
CA GLY A 58 -12.42 -12.70 -5.17
C GLY A 58 -11.49 -11.93 -6.11
N GLU A 59 -10.69 -11.05 -5.51
CA GLU A 59 -9.85 -10.09 -6.23
C GLU A 59 -8.78 -10.77 -7.11
N SER A 60 -8.23 -11.89 -6.64
CA SER A 60 -7.24 -12.69 -7.37
C SER A 60 -7.79 -13.19 -8.71
N ILE A 61 -9.00 -13.79 -8.69
CA ILE A 61 -9.66 -14.30 -9.89
C ILE A 61 -10.10 -13.16 -10.80
N ARG A 62 -10.64 -12.07 -10.24
CA ARG A 62 -11.01 -10.88 -11.03
C ARG A 62 -9.84 -10.33 -11.85
N ARG A 63 -8.67 -10.16 -11.23
CA ARG A 63 -7.46 -9.66 -11.88
C ARG A 63 -6.96 -10.61 -12.95
N LEU A 64 -6.97 -11.91 -12.67
CA LEU A 64 -6.63 -12.95 -13.63
C LEU A 64 -7.53 -12.88 -14.87
N LEU A 65 -8.85 -12.78 -14.68
CA LEU A 65 -9.81 -12.65 -15.77
C LEU A 65 -9.55 -11.39 -16.58
N HIS A 66 -9.43 -10.23 -15.91
CA HIS A 66 -9.29 -8.93 -16.58
C HIS A 66 -7.96 -8.78 -17.34
N ARG A 67 -6.85 -9.18 -16.72
CA ARG A 67 -5.51 -8.99 -17.31
C ARG A 67 -5.19 -10.05 -18.36
N TYR A 68 -5.56 -11.31 -18.12
CA TYR A 68 -5.10 -12.43 -18.95
C TYR A 68 -6.16 -12.89 -19.93
N VAL A 69 -7.32 -13.28 -19.43
CA VAL A 69 -8.36 -13.86 -20.27
C VAL A 69 -8.83 -12.84 -21.31
N VAL A 70 -9.08 -11.59 -20.91
CA VAL A 70 -9.49 -10.53 -21.84
C VAL A 70 -8.40 -10.26 -22.88
N THR A 71 -7.14 -10.05 -22.46
CA THR A 71 -6.03 -9.73 -23.36
C THR A 71 -5.82 -10.83 -24.40
N VAL A 72 -5.88 -12.10 -23.98
CA VAL A 72 -5.72 -13.25 -24.88
C VAL A 72 -6.91 -13.35 -25.86
N LEU A 73 -8.15 -13.29 -25.37
CA LEU A 73 -9.34 -13.40 -26.23
C LEU A 73 -9.41 -12.26 -27.25
N ILE A 74 -9.24 -11.01 -26.81
CA ILE A 74 -9.26 -9.84 -27.68
C ILE A 74 -8.05 -9.83 -28.62
N GLY A 75 -6.86 -10.19 -28.13
CA GLY A 75 -5.65 -10.28 -28.95
C GLY A 75 -5.79 -11.29 -30.09
N ILE A 76 -6.26 -12.50 -29.79
CA ILE A 76 -6.54 -13.54 -30.79
C ILE A 76 -7.63 -13.05 -31.76
N ALA A 77 -8.70 -12.44 -31.26
CA ALA A 77 -9.76 -11.91 -32.11
C ALA A 77 -9.26 -10.84 -33.08
N ILE A 78 -8.44 -9.89 -32.63
CA ILE A 78 -7.84 -8.85 -33.47
C ILE A 78 -6.95 -9.48 -34.55
N VAL A 79 -6.13 -10.47 -34.19
CA VAL A 79 -5.27 -11.19 -35.16
C VAL A 79 -6.12 -11.90 -36.22
N ILE A 80 -7.11 -12.70 -35.80
CA ILE A 80 -7.98 -13.44 -36.72
C ILE A 80 -8.77 -12.46 -37.61
N HIS A 81 -9.34 -11.40 -37.03
CA HIS A 81 -10.08 -10.37 -37.77
C HIS A 81 -9.20 -9.72 -38.83
N THR A 82 -8.00 -9.33 -38.45
CA THR A 82 -7.04 -8.66 -39.33
C THR A 82 -6.57 -9.58 -40.44
N LEU A 83 -6.30 -10.86 -40.13
CA LEU A 83 -5.95 -11.87 -41.12
C LEU A 83 -7.12 -12.14 -42.08
N SER A 84 -8.34 -12.33 -41.56
CA SER A 84 -9.57 -12.50 -42.33
C SER A 84 -9.77 -11.32 -43.28
N PHE A 85 -9.76 -10.09 -42.78
CA PHE A 85 -9.86 -8.87 -43.58
C PHE A 85 -8.71 -8.75 -44.61
N SER A 86 -7.52 -9.23 -44.25
CA SER A 86 -6.33 -9.30 -45.11
C SER A 86 -6.44 -10.32 -46.25
N LEU A 87 -7.29 -11.33 -46.12
CA LEU A 87 -7.45 -12.44 -47.07
C LEU A 87 -8.78 -12.41 -47.83
N ARG A 88 -9.78 -11.67 -47.34
CA ARG A 88 -11.09 -11.53 -48.00
C ARG A 88 -10.94 -11.01 -49.44
N SER A 89 -11.60 -11.70 -50.38
CA SER A 89 -11.69 -11.34 -51.79
C SER A 89 -12.79 -10.30 -52.08
N LYS A 90 -13.87 -10.30 -51.30
CA LYS A 90 -14.92 -9.28 -51.32
C LYS A 90 -14.68 -8.27 -50.20
N LYS A 91 -14.64 -6.96 -50.52
CA LYS A 91 -14.65 -5.90 -49.52
C LYS A 91 -16.10 -5.60 -49.11
N SER A 92 -16.35 -5.44 -47.82
CA SER A 92 -17.62 -4.91 -47.31
C SER A 92 -17.54 -3.40 -47.15
N ASN A 93 -18.65 -2.70 -47.37
CA ASN A 93 -18.76 -1.26 -47.19
C ASN A 93 -18.89 -0.91 -45.70
N ILE A 94 -17.80 -1.09 -44.95
CA ILE A 94 -17.80 -0.93 -43.47
C ILE A 94 -17.43 0.48 -43.02
N LEU A 95 -16.95 1.35 -43.91
CA LEU A 95 -16.59 2.73 -43.57
C LEU A 95 -17.84 3.50 -43.14
N PHE A 96 -17.75 4.21 -42.01
CA PHE A 96 -18.82 5.08 -41.53
C PHE A 96 -18.68 6.48 -42.13
N THR A 97 -19.70 6.93 -42.85
CA THR A 97 -19.71 8.21 -43.56
C THR A 97 -20.74 9.17 -42.96
N TYR A 98 -20.68 10.43 -43.37
CA TYR A 98 -21.70 11.41 -43.00
C TYR A 98 -23.12 11.02 -43.47
N LYS A 99 -23.23 10.28 -44.59
CA LYS A 99 -24.50 9.72 -45.04
C LYS A 99 -25.01 8.67 -44.06
N ASP A 100 -24.15 7.77 -43.59
CA ASP A 100 -24.53 6.77 -42.59
C ASP A 100 -25.03 7.43 -41.29
N LEU A 101 -24.45 8.56 -40.87
CA LEU A 101 -24.97 9.32 -39.73
C LEU A 101 -26.40 9.83 -39.96
N LYS A 102 -26.71 10.37 -41.14
CA LYS A 102 -28.08 10.78 -41.51
C LYS A 102 -29.03 9.59 -41.54
N ASP A 103 -28.60 8.49 -42.15
CA ASP A 103 -29.39 7.26 -42.26
C ASP A 103 -29.63 6.62 -40.89
N LEU A 104 -28.69 6.73 -39.95
CA LEU A 104 -28.85 6.30 -38.55
C LEU A 104 -29.93 7.10 -37.82
N VAL A 105 -29.89 8.43 -37.95
CA VAL A 105 -30.92 9.30 -37.36
C VAL A 105 -32.28 9.01 -37.99
N LEU A 106 -32.33 8.85 -39.31
CA LEU A 106 -33.56 8.52 -40.02
C LEU A 106 -34.11 7.15 -39.61
N TYR A 107 -33.24 6.16 -39.43
CA TYR A 107 -33.63 4.82 -38.97
C TYR A 107 -34.34 4.86 -37.60
N TYR A 108 -33.80 5.61 -36.64
CA TYR A 108 -34.45 5.73 -35.33
C TYR A 108 -35.70 6.62 -35.38
N LYS A 109 -35.76 7.64 -36.24
CA LYS A 109 -37.00 8.38 -36.49
C LYS A 109 -38.06 7.50 -37.14
N PHE A 110 -37.70 6.61 -38.05
CA PHE A 110 -38.62 5.61 -38.59
C PHE A 110 -39.13 4.71 -37.47
N ARG A 111 -38.21 4.21 -36.64
CA ARG A 111 -38.55 3.24 -35.60
C ARG A 111 -39.45 3.80 -34.50
N PHE A 112 -39.26 5.06 -34.12
CA PHE A 112 -39.92 5.64 -32.94
C PHE A 112 -40.84 6.83 -33.26
N LEU A 113 -40.70 7.49 -34.41
CA LEU A 113 -41.35 8.76 -34.75
C LEU A 113 -42.04 8.75 -36.13
N LYS A 114 -42.39 7.57 -36.67
CA LYS A 114 -43.14 7.38 -37.93
C LYS A 114 -42.53 8.06 -39.18
N ALA A 115 -41.20 8.15 -39.27
CA ALA A 115 -40.53 8.61 -40.50
C ALA A 115 -40.45 7.49 -41.56
N PRO A 116 -40.13 7.77 -42.85
CA PRO A 116 -39.88 6.74 -43.85
C PRO A 116 -38.68 5.85 -43.52
N GLU A 117 -38.79 4.55 -43.83
CA GLU A 117 -37.69 3.59 -43.64
C GLU A 117 -36.51 3.92 -44.56
N PRO A 118 -35.29 4.08 -44.03
CA PRO A 118 -34.11 4.28 -44.88
C PRO A 118 -33.75 3.00 -45.63
N GLU A 119 -33.29 3.14 -46.86
CA GLU A 119 -32.76 2.02 -47.64
C GLU A 119 -31.35 1.64 -47.17
N LEU A 120 -31.24 0.51 -46.48
CA LEU A 120 -30.00 0.04 -45.86
C LEU A 120 -29.19 -0.91 -46.78
N GLY A 121 -27.86 -0.84 -46.66
CA GLY A 121 -26.90 -1.76 -47.27
C GLY A 121 -26.67 -3.02 -46.44
N PHE A 122 -25.64 -3.80 -46.78
CA PHE A 122 -25.31 -5.03 -46.06
C PHE A 122 -25.14 -4.78 -44.55
N HIS A 123 -24.41 -3.72 -44.21
CA HIS A 123 -24.25 -3.23 -42.84
C HIS A 123 -25.15 -2.03 -42.58
N MET A 124 -25.88 -2.05 -41.46
CA MET A 124 -26.63 -0.88 -41.00
C MET A 124 -25.68 0.22 -40.50
N PRO A 125 -26.06 1.51 -40.60
CA PRO A 125 -25.26 2.60 -40.05
C PRO A 125 -24.85 2.41 -38.58
N GLY A 126 -25.74 1.87 -37.75
CA GLY A 126 -25.45 1.59 -36.34
C GLY A 126 -24.41 0.47 -36.15
N GLU A 127 -24.44 -0.55 -37.01
CA GLU A 127 -23.43 -1.63 -37.01
C GLU A 127 -22.06 -1.10 -37.47
N LYS A 128 -22.03 -0.21 -38.47
CA LYS A 128 -20.80 0.45 -38.92
C LYS A 128 -20.21 1.34 -37.81
N LEU A 129 -21.05 2.14 -37.15
CA LEU A 129 -20.63 3.00 -36.04
C LEU A 129 -20.01 2.18 -34.90
N LEU A 130 -20.72 1.13 -34.44
CA LEU A 130 -20.22 0.24 -33.39
C LEU A 130 -18.92 -0.46 -33.82
N TYR A 131 -18.82 -0.90 -35.07
CA TYR A 131 -17.61 -1.52 -35.60
C TYR A 131 -16.40 -0.59 -35.45
N TRP A 132 -16.51 0.68 -35.83
CA TRP A 132 -15.39 1.63 -35.72
C TRP A 132 -15.07 2.01 -34.28
N ILE A 133 -16.09 2.16 -33.42
CA ILE A 133 -15.87 2.33 -31.99
C ILE A 133 -15.08 1.13 -31.44
N ALA A 134 -15.50 -0.11 -31.73
CA ALA A 134 -14.79 -1.30 -31.27
C ALA A 134 -13.39 -1.43 -31.89
N ALA A 135 -13.22 -1.13 -33.18
CA ALA A 135 -11.94 -1.22 -33.89
C ALA A 135 -10.90 -0.23 -33.36
N ILE A 136 -11.32 0.87 -32.75
CA ILE A 136 -10.44 1.87 -32.11
C ILE A 136 -10.29 1.57 -30.62
N SER A 137 -11.39 1.36 -29.90
CA SER A 137 -11.40 1.16 -28.45
C SER A 137 -10.67 -0.13 -28.05
N LEU A 138 -10.89 -1.26 -28.73
CA LEU A 138 -10.29 -2.53 -28.32
C LEU A 138 -8.75 -2.53 -28.39
N PRO A 139 -8.10 -2.03 -29.47
CA PRO A 139 -6.65 -1.86 -29.47
C PRO A 139 -6.15 -0.88 -28.40
N ILE A 140 -6.82 0.26 -28.19
CA ILE A 140 -6.39 1.24 -27.18
C ILE A 140 -6.52 0.66 -25.78
N LEU A 141 -7.62 -0.02 -25.47
CA LEU A 141 -7.82 -0.72 -24.19
C LEU A 141 -6.77 -1.81 -23.98
N GLY A 142 -6.48 -2.61 -25.01
CA GLY A 142 -5.44 -3.63 -24.94
C GLY A 142 -4.05 -3.02 -24.68
N LEU A 143 -3.68 -1.98 -25.43
CA LEU A 143 -2.38 -1.31 -25.28
C LEU A 143 -2.25 -0.63 -23.91
N THR A 144 -3.21 0.20 -23.53
CA THR A 144 -3.20 0.89 -22.22
C THR A 144 -3.24 -0.11 -21.06
N GLY A 145 -4.00 -1.21 -21.18
CA GLY A 145 -4.03 -2.29 -20.20
C GLY A 145 -2.66 -2.97 -20.03
N ILE A 146 -2.01 -3.35 -21.13
CA ILE A 146 -0.66 -3.96 -21.10
C ILE A 146 0.37 -2.97 -20.53
N MET A 147 0.28 -1.68 -20.89
CA MET A 147 1.22 -0.66 -20.41
C MET A 147 1.07 -0.41 -18.92
N MET A 148 -0.16 -0.28 -18.40
CA MET A 148 -0.40 -0.19 -16.96
C MET A 148 0.03 -1.46 -16.22
N TRP A 149 -0.13 -2.62 -16.85
CA TRP A 149 0.23 -3.90 -16.25
C TRP A 149 1.75 -4.12 -16.17
N THR A 150 2.52 -3.67 -17.16
CA THR A 150 3.98 -3.90 -17.24
C THR A 150 4.84 -2.74 -16.75
N ASN A 151 4.30 -1.50 -16.73
CA ASN A 151 5.01 -0.28 -16.37
C ASN A 151 6.33 -0.05 -17.15
N TYR A 152 6.42 -0.53 -18.39
CA TYR A 152 7.68 -0.57 -19.15
C TYR A 152 7.99 0.71 -19.93
N LEU A 153 6.98 1.54 -20.21
CA LEU A 153 7.11 2.74 -21.03
C LEU A 153 7.04 4.01 -20.17
N PRO A 154 7.75 5.08 -20.54
CA PRO A 154 7.80 6.33 -19.77
C PRO A 154 6.55 7.19 -19.97
N ILE A 155 5.36 6.57 -19.99
CA ILE A 155 4.09 7.28 -19.99
C ILE A 155 3.55 7.29 -18.57
N GLU A 156 3.12 8.45 -18.11
CA GLU A 156 2.53 8.62 -16.79
C GLU A 156 1.32 7.70 -16.59
N TYR A 157 1.30 6.98 -15.47
CA TYR A 157 0.28 5.96 -15.16
C TYR A 157 -1.14 6.55 -15.16
N GLU A 158 -1.31 7.78 -14.70
CA GLU A 158 -2.61 8.46 -14.68
C GLU A 158 -3.17 8.73 -16.07
N VAL A 159 -2.30 9.08 -17.03
CA VAL A 159 -2.71 9.29 -18.43
C VAL A 159 -3.21 7.98 -19.03
N LEU A 160 -2.50 6.88 -18.81
CA LEU A 160 -2.92 5.55 -19.27
C LEU A 160 -4.26 5.13 -18.65
N ARG A 161 -4.42 5.38 -17.35
CA ARG A 161 -5.63 5.06 -16.60
C ARG A 161 -6.83 5.85 -17.12
N LEU A 162 -6.66 7.15 -17.37
CA LEU A 162 -7.70 8.00 -17.95
C LEU A 162 -8.14 7.50 -19.33
N LEU A 163 -7.17 7.25 -20.23
CA LEU A 163 -7.44 6.74 -21.57
C LEU A 163 -8.19 5.40 -21.50
N HIS A 164 -7.72 4.46 -20.67
CA HIS A 164 -8.37 3.17 -20.50
C HIS A 164 -9.83 3.33 -20.05
N ARG A 165 -10.11 4.18 -19.05
CA ARG A 165 -11.48 4.44 -18.55
C ARG A 165 -12.38 5.06 -19.63
N VAL A 166 -11.90 6.06 -20.37
CA VAL A 166 -12.71 6.75 -21.40
C VAL A 166 -13.12 5.77 -22.51
N PHE A 167 -12.17 5.00 -23.05
CA PHE A 167 -12.47 4.03 -24.10
C PHE A 167 -13.29 2.85 -23.58
N PHE A 168 -13.15 2.49 -22.30
CA PHE A 168 -13.96 1.49 -21.64
C PHE A 168 -15.43 1.93 -21.57
N ILE A 169 -15.71 3.14 -21.08
CA ILE A 169 -17.07 3.69 -21.01
C ILE A 169 -17.68 3.80 -22.40
N LEU A 170 -16.93 4.38 -23.35
CA LEU A 170 -17.37 4.53 -24.74
C LEU A 170 -17.76 3.18 -25.37
N LEU A 171 -16.90 2.17 -25.25
CA LEU A 171 -17.17 0.84 -25.79
C LEU A 171 -18.38 0.20 -25.10
N THR A 172 -18.43 0.24 -23.77
CA THR A 172 -19.46 -0.42 -22.96
C THR A 172 -20.85 0.12 -23.27
N VAL A 173 -21.02 1.44 -23.34
CA VAL A 173 -22.31 2.07 -23.66
C VAL A 173 -22.85 1.58 -25.01
N PHE A 174 -22.02 1.61 -26.05
CA PHE A 174 -22.46 1.22 -27.39
C PHE A 174 -22.66 -0.29 -27.54
N VAL A 175 -21.90 -1.13 -26.84
CA VAL A 175 -22.12 -2.58 -26.80
C VAL A 175 -23.42 -2.92 -26.07
N VAL A 176 -23.73 -2.26 -24.95
CA VAL A 176 -25.00 -2.45 -24.23
C VAL A 176 -26.19 -2.04 -25.11
N ILE A 177 -26.11 -0.89 -25.78
CA ILE A 177 -27.12 -0.47 -26.76
C ILE A 177 -27.28 -1.53 -27.85
N HIS A 178 -26.18 -2.05 -28.39
CA HIS A 178 -26.21 -3.11 -29.40
C HIS A 178 -26.90 -4.38 -28.91
N PHE A 179 -26.67 -4.81 -27.67
CA PHE A 179 -27.35 -5.98 -27.08
C PHE A 179 -28.85 -5.72 -26.93
N ILE A 180 -29.22 -4.60 -26.33
CA ILE A 180 -30.62 -4.24 -26.09
C ILE A 180 -31.39 -4.19 -27.42
N LEU A 181 -30.85 -3.50 -28.44
CA LEU A 181 -31.52 -3.39 -29.73
C LEU A 181 -31.69 -4.74 -30.42
N ASN A 182 -30.67 -5.61 -30.41
CA ASN A 182 -30.78 -6.92 -31.07
C ASN A 182 -31.68 -7.91 -30.32
N LEU A 183 -31.83 -7.77 -29.00
CA LEU A 183 -32.72 -8.62 -28.21
C LEU A 183 -34.18 -8.15 -28.27
N VAL A 184 -34.41 -6.84 -28.15
CA VAL A 184 -35.75 -6.24 -28.09
C VAL A 184 -36.41 -6.16 -29.47
N LEU A 185 -35.66 -5.82 -30.52
CA LEU A 185 -36.22 -5.64 -31.87
C LEU A 185 -36.33 -7.00 -32.58
N ARG A 186 -37.51 -7.63 -32.49
CA ARG A 186 -37.77 -8.99 -33.01
C ARG A 186 -37.53 -9.15 -34.51
N ASP A 187 -37.67 -8.08 -35.29
CA ASP A 187 -37.34 -8.03 -36.71
C ASP A 187 -35.85 -8.23 -37.01
N GLN A 188 -34.97 -8.02 -36.02
CA GLN A 188 -33.53 -8.25 -36.12
C GLN A 188 -33.12 -9.69 -35.77
N TRP A 189 -34.04 -10.52 -35.27
CA TRP A 189 -33.72 -11.89 -34.85
C TRP A 189 -33.17 -12.79 -35.97
N PRO A 190 -33.55 -12.65 -37.27
CA PRO A 190 -32.86 -13.35 -38.33
C PRO A 190 -31.35 -13.04 -38.38
N ALA A 191 -30.95 -11.79 -38.21
CA ALA A 191 -29.54 -11.39 -38.13
C ALA A 191 -28.85 -11.96 -36.88
N LEU A 192 -29.53 -11.92 -35.73
CA LEU A 192 -29.03 -12.50 -34.47
C LEU A 192 -28.77 -14.02 -34.62
N LYS A 193 -29.76 -14.77 -35.13
CA LYS A 193 -29.64 -16.20 -35.41
C LYS A 193 -28.55 -16.49 -36.44
N SER A 194 -28.37 -15.61 -37.41
CA SER A 194 -27.28 -15.71 -38.37
C SER A 194 -25.91 -15.63 -37.70
N MET A 195 -25.72 -14.67 -36.78
CA MET A 195 -24.44 -14.51 -36.08
C MET A 195 -24.13 -15.70 -35.16
N PHE A 196 -25.10 -16.18 -34.39
CA PHE A 196 -24.81 -17.18 -33.33
C PHE A 196 -25.07 -18.63 -33.73
N LEU A 197 -25.87 -18.90 -34.76
CA LEU A 197 -26.31 -20.27 -35.08
C LEU A 197 -25.98 -20.65 -36.52
N THR A 198 -26.54 -19.93 -37.50
CA THR A 198 -26.67 -20.48 -38.87
C THR A 198 -25.72 -19.88 -39.89
N GLY A 199 -25.26 -18.64 -39.70
CA GLY A 199 -24.52 -17.87 -40.72
C GLY A 199 -25.38 -17.46 -41.93
N LYS A 200 -26.69 -17.75 -41.90
CA LYS A 200 -27.63 -17.53 -43.00
C LYS A 200 -28.86 -16.75 -42.54
N VAL A 201 -29.48 -16.02 -43.46
CA VAL A 201 -30.74 -15.27 -43.25
C VAL A 201 -31.71 -15.55 -44.38
N PRO A 202 -33.04 -15.45 -44.18
CA PRO A 202 -34.01 -15.58 -45.27
C PRO A 202 -33.80 -14.50 -46.34
N SER A 203 -33.85 -14.87 -47.62
CA SER A 203 -33.66 -13.94 -48.75
C SER A 203 -34.66 -12.79 -48.73
N GLU A 204 -35.92 -13.08 -48.38
CA GLU A 204 -37.00 -12.08 -48.30
C GLU A 204 -36.71 -11.04 -47.21
N TRP A 205 -36.15 -11.46 -46.07
CA TRP A 205 -35.77 -10.55 -45.00
C TRP A 205 -34.69 -9.56 -45.46
N VAL A 206 -33.70 -10.01 -46.25
CA VAL A 206 -32.66 -9.14 -46.82
C VAL A 206 -33.26 -8.17 -47.83
N ARG A 207 -34.16 -8.63 -48.72
CA ARG A 207 -34.82 -7.74 -49.68
C ARG A 207 -35.63 -6.64 -48.99
N LYS A 208 -36.26 -6.97 -47.87
CA LYS A 208 -37.08 -6.02 -47.10
C LYS A 208 -36.23 -5.02 -46.30
N HIS A 209 -35.27 -5.51 -45.51
CA HIS A 209 -34.57 -4.66 -44.52
C HIS A 209 -33.18 -4.18 -45.00
N HIS A 210 -32.59 -4.83 -46.01
CA HIS A 210 -31.27 -4.49 -46.53
C HIS A 210 -31.24 -4.48 -48.07
N PRO A 211 -32.14 -3.74 -48.73
CA PRO A 211 -32.33 -3.80 -50.19
C PRO A 211 -31.06 -3.51 -51.00
N LYS A 212 -30.17 -2.64 -50.50
CA LYS A 212 -28.92 -2.27 -51.20
C LYS A 212 -27.83 -3.34 -51.16
N THR A 213 -28.00 -4.40 -50.37
CA THR A 213 -27.01 -5.50 -50.27
C THR A 213 -26.68 -6.11 -51.64
N PHE A 214 -27.69 -6.33 -52.48
CA PHE A 214 -27.52 -6.97 -53.79
C PHE A 214 -26.83 -6.07 -54.83
N GLU A 215 -26.83 -4.75 -54.59
CA GLU A 215 -26.09 -3.78 -55.41
C GLU A 215 -24.62 -3.74 -54.99
N GLU A 216 -24.37 -3.74 -53.68
CA GLU A 216 -23.01 -3.76 -53.11
C GLU A 216 -22.22 -5.03 -53.49
N GLU A 217 -22.89 -6.19 -53.62
CA GLU A 217 -22.25 -7.45 -54.00
C GLU A 217 -21.64 -7.46 -55.42
N LYS A 218 -22.09 -6.56 -56.30
CA LYS A 218 -21.62 -6.48 -57.70
C LYS A 218 -20.29 -5.74 -57.85
N VAL A 219 -19.84 -5.01 -56.83
CA VAL A 219 -18.62 -4.19 -56.87
C VAL A 219 -17.41 -5.04 -56.46
N VAL A 220 -16.75 -5.67 -57.43
CA VAL A 220 -15.50 -6.43 -57.23
C VAL A 220 -14.30 -5.54 -57.60
N TRP A 221 -13.45 -5.19 -56.63
CA TRP A 221 -12.21 -4.46 -56.91
C TRP A 221 -11.00 -5.41 -56.89
N ILE A 222 -10.15 -5.30 -57.93
CA ILE A 222 -8.91 -6.06 -58.14
C ILE A 222 -7.73 -5.16 -57.76
N GLY A 223 -6.91 -5.55 -56.78
CA GLY A 223 -5.62 -4.86 -56.55
C GLY A 223 -4.78 -5.38 -55.38
N ARG A 224 -3.50 -5.60 -55.69
CA ARG A 224 -2.46 -6.38 -55.00
C ARG A 224 -2.22 -6.05 -53.52
N ARG A 225 -1.98 -7.11 -52.72
CA ARG A 225 -1.53 -7.07 -51.32
C ARG A 225 -0.16 -7.76 -51.20
N ARG A 226 0.87 -7.06 -50.70
CA ARG A 226 2.09 -7.60 -50.06
C ARG A 226 2.67 -6.45 -49.22
N VAL A 227 3.43 -6.75 -48.16
CA VAL A 227 3.97 -5.84 -47.13
C VAL A 227 3.06 -5.60 -45.91
N MET A 228 1.80 -5.16 -46.05
CA MET A 228 0.94 -4.90 -44.86
C MET A 228 0.51 -6.16 -44.07
N LYS A 229 0.65 -7.36 -44.67
CA LYS A 229 0.17 -8.63 -44.11
C LYS A 229 1.06 -9.23 -43.01
N THR A 230 2.34 -8.87 -42.99
CA THR A 230 3.32 -9.48 -42.07
C THR A 230 3.44 -8.67 -40.77
N LEU A 231 3.38 -7.33 -40.87
CA LEU A 231 3.47 -6.45 -39.70
C LEU A 231 2.25 -6.54 -38.76
N LEU A 232 1.06 -6.77 -39.33
CA LEU A 232 -0.21 -6.81 -38.57
C LEU A 232 -0.51 -8.16 -37.89
N THR A 233 0.23 -9.22 -38.19
CA THR A 233 0.09 -10.54 -37.54
C THR A 233 1.25 -10.86 -36.60
N VAL A 234 2.47 -10.44 -36.94
CA VAL A 234 3.66 -10.73 -36.12
C VAL A 234 3.69 -9.90 -34.84
N ILE A 235 3.34 -8.62 -34.89
CA ILE A 235 3.42 -7.75 -33.69
C ILE A 235 2.45 -8.21 -32.59
N PRO A 236 1.16 -8.49 -32.87
CA PRO A 236 0.27 -8.99 -31.83
C PRO A 236 0.60 -10.42 -31.38
N ALA A 237 1.13 -11.28 -32.26
CA ALA A 237 1.53 -12.64 -31.90
C ALA A 237 2.79 -12.66 -31.02
N VAL A 238 3.76 -11.78 -31.30
CA VAL A 238 4.96 -11.61 -30.46
C VAL A 238 4.59 -10.96 -29.13
N ALA A 239 3.70 -9.96 -29.14
CA ALA A 239 3.17 -9.38 -27.90
C ALA A 239 2.42 -10.43 -27.07
N LEU A 240 1.59 -11.26 -27.70
CA LEU A 240 0.88 -12.37 -27.05
C LEU A 240 1.86 -13.41 -26.50
N GLY A 241 2.90 -13.78 -27.25
CA GLY A 241 3.93 -14.73 -26.82
C GLY A 241 4.76 -14.20 -25.65
N TYR A 242 5.13 -12.92 -25.68
CA TYR A 242 5.83 -12.25 -24.57
C TYR A 242 4.96 -12.19 -23.31
N VAL A 243 3.70 -11.76 -23.45
CA VAL A 243 2.71 -11.74 -22.36
C VAL A 243 2.53 -13.15 -21.76
N LEU A 244 2.39 -14.17 -22.59
CA LEU A 244 2.23 -15.56 -22.13
C LEU A 244 3.49 -16.08 -21.42
N ASN A 245 4.69 -15.69 -21.88
CA ASN A 245 5.94 -16.06 -21.24
C ASN A 245 6.12 -15.39 -19.88
N GLU A 246 5.85 -14.09 -19.78
CA GLU A 246 5.87 -13.37 -18.49
C GLU A 246 4.85 -13.95 -17.50
N LEU A 247 3.71 -14.43 -17.99
CA LEU A 247 2.67 -15.07 -17.17
C LEU A 247 3.09 -16.39 -16.53
N LEU A 248 3.91 -17.16 -17.22
CA LEU A 248 4.33 -18.47 -16.76
C LEU A 248 5.44 -18.39 -15.72
N LYS A 249 6.09 -17.21 -15.56
CA LYS A 249 7.10 -17.01 -14.52
C LYS A 249 6.49 -17.15 -13.12
N PRO A 250 7.21 -17.76 -12.16
CA PRO A 250 6.76 -17.83 -10.78
C PRO A 250 6.58 -16.42 -10.20
N PRO A 251 5.65 -16.21 -9.26
CA PRO A 251 5.51 -14.94 -8.57
C PRO A 251 6.82 -14.61 -7.85
N ARG A 252 7.16 -13.32 -7.79
CA ARG A 252 8.39 -12.83 -7.18
C ARG A 252 8.09 -11.55 -6.41
N TYR A 253 8.77 -11.35 -5.29
CA TYR A 253 8.62 -10.15 -4.48
C TYR A 253 9.92 -9.36 -4.38
N ILE A 254 9.78 -8.11 -3.96
CA ILE A 254 10.87 -7.25 -3.52
C ILE A 254 10.50 -6.63 -2.18
N ILE A 255 11.51 -6.18 -1.45
CA ILE A 255 11.34 -5.40 -0.23
C ILE A 255 11.59 -3.94 -0.59
N ARG A 256 10.57 -3.08 -0.42
CA ARG A 256 10.66 -1.65 -0.79
C ARG A 256 11.33 -0.81 0.29
N ASN A 257 11.04 -1.15 1.53
CA ASN A 257 11.49 -0.39 2.69
C ASN A 257 11.55 -1.32 3.90
N ILE A 258 12.50 -1.05 4.80
CA ILE A 258 12.55 -1.67 6.12
C ILE A 258 12.89 -0.61 7.17
N TYR A 259 12.28 -0.72 8.34
CA TYR A 259 12.56 0.16 9.47
C TYR A 259 12.33 -0.58 10.79
N VAL A 260 12.89 -0.05 11.87
CA VAL A 260 12.85 -0.66 13.19
C VAL A 260 12.23 0.32 14.17
N GLU A 261 11.32 -0.17 15.01
CA GLU A 261 10.62 0.64 16.00
C GLU A 261 10.65 -0.03 17.39
N PRO A 262 11.21 0.64 18.41
CA PRO A 262 11.99 1.88 18.34
C PRO A 262 13.39 1.67 17.72
N SER A 263 14.02 2.74 17.23
CA SER A 263 15.36 2.67 16.59
C SER A 263 16.52 2.45 17.58
N LYS A 264 16.24 2.59 18.88
CA LYS A 264 17.16 2.40 19.99
C LYS A 264 16.43 1.71 21.13
N VAL A 265 17.03 0.64 21.66
CA VAL A 265 16.46 -0.16 22.75
C VAL A 265 17.50 -0.41 23.83
N LYS A 266 17.03 -0.70 25.06
CA LYS A 266 17.89 -1.22 26.11
C LYS A 266 18.10 -2.72 25.90
N SER A 267 19.21 -3.24 26.43
CA SER A 267 19.49 -4.68 26.43
C SER A 267 18.32 -5.47 27.03
N GLY A 268 17.78 -6.41 26.25
CA GLY A 268 16.67 -7.28 26.62
C GLY A 268 15.27 -6.76 26.24
N ASP A 269 15.13 -5.50 25.87
CA ASP A 269 13.84 -4.92 25.50
C ASP A 269 13.39 -5.39 24.10
N PRO A 270 12.08 -5.60 23.87
CA PRO A 270 11.56 -5.93 22.56
C PRO A 270 11.59 -4.74 21.60
N PHE A 271 11.84 -5.03 20.32
CA PHE A 271 11.64 -4.12 19.21
C PHE A 271 10.91 -4.82 18.06
N THR A 272 10.34 -4.02 17.16
CA THR A 272 9.64 -4.50 15.97
C THR A 272 10.40 -4.11 14.71
N VAL A 273 10.61 -5.07 13.82
CA VAL A 273 11.16 -4.86 12.47
C VAL A 273 10.01 -4.89 11.49
N HIS A 274 9.84 -3.79 10.74
CA HIS A 274 8.83 -3.65 9.72
C HIS A 274 9.46 -3.75 8.33
N ALA A 275 8.82 -4.51 7.43
CA ALA A 275 9.25 -4.68 6.05
C ALA A 275 8.07 -4.52 5.08
N GLU A 276 8.21 -3.63 4.11
CA GLU A 276 7.23 -3.43 3.03
C GLU A 276 7.49 -4.41 1.89
N ILE A 277 6.70 -5.48 1.84
CA ILE A 277 6.85 -6.57 0.86
C ILE A 277 5.92 -6.30 -0.31
N ALA A 278 6.46 -6.24 -1.53
CA ALA A 278 5.71 -5.98 -2.76
C ALA A 278 5.86 -7.14 -3.76
N ASN A 279 4.73 -7.70 -4.21
CA ASN A 279 4.73 -8.71 -5.28
C ASN A 279 4.88 -8.01 -6.65
N ILE A 280 6.04 -8.19 -7.28
CA ILE A 280 6.34 -7.68 -8.64
C ILE A 280 6.15 -8.75 -9.72
N GLY A 281 5.57 -9.90 -9.35
CA GLY A 281 5.09 -10.91 -10.25
C GLY A 281 3.69 -10.61 -10.77
N TYR A 282 3.27 -11.41 -11.74
CA TYR A 282 1.97 -11.29 -12.41
C TYR A 282 0.92 -12.29 -11.88
N ARG A 283 1.20 -12.95 -10.76
CA ARG A 283 0.28 -13.90 -10.14
C ARG A 283 0.34 -13.74 -8.64
N GLU A 284 -0.74 -14.15 -7.97
CA GLU A 284 -0.72 -14.34 -6.53
C GLU A 284 0.40 -15.30 -6.15
N GLY A 285 1.09 -15.00 -5.05
CA GLY A 285 2.17 -15.82 -4.52
C GLY A 285 2.19 -15.77 -3.01
N THR A 286 2.57 -16.90 -2.40
CA THR A 286 2.96 -16.97 -1.00
C THR A 286 4.47 -16.95 -0.91
N PHE A 287 5.01 -16.02 -0.14
CA PHE A 287 6.44 -15.78 0.01
C PHE A 287 6.86 -16.00 1.44
N ASN A 288 7.94 -16.74 1.65
CA ASN A 288 8.59 -16.84 2.95
C ASN A 288 9.65 -15.74 3.03
N VAL A 289 9.53 -14.90 4.05
CA VAL A 289 10.40 -13.74 4.31
C VAL A 289 11.15 -14.02 5.60
N GLN A 290 12.48 -13.92 5.54
CA GLN A 290 13.37 -14.30 6.62
C GLN A 290 14.00 -13.07 7.27
N LEU A 291 13.95 -13.03 8.61
CA LEU A 291 14.62 -12.02 9.43
C LEU A 291 15.95 -12.58 9.93
N PHE A 292 17.04 -11.88 9.64
CA PHE A 292 18.37 -12.14 10.16
C PHE A 292 18.85 -11.00 11.06
N ILE A 293 19.53 -11.35 12.14
CA ILE A 293 20.24 -10.41 13.01
C ILE A 293 21.70 -10.83 13.09
N ASP A 294 22.61 -9.94 12.71
CA ASP A 294 24.06 -10.18 12.62
C ASP A 294 24.40 -11.45 11.82
N GLY A 295 23.62 -11.73 10.77
CA GLY A 295 23.78 -12.89 9.90
C GLY A 295 23.11 -14.17 10.38
N ASN A 296 22.52 -14.20 11.57
CA ASN A 296 21.81 -15.37 12.09
C ASN A 296 20.32 -15.29 11.82
N LEU A 297 19.69 -16.37 11.34
CA LEU A 297 18.23 -16.44 11.15
C LEU A 297 17.52 -16.40 12.50
N VAL A 298 16.63 -15.42 12.69
CA VAL A 298 15.89 -15.19 13.95
C VAL A 298 14.42 -15.55 13.83
N ASP A 299 13.78 -15.23 12.71
CA ASP A 299 12.37 -15.51 12.48
C ASP A 299 12.10 -15.69 10.97
N GLU A 300 11.03 -16.41 10.64
CA GLU A 300 10.55 -16.62 9.27
C GLU A 300 9.04 -16.54 9.26
N LYS A 301 8.50 -15.69 8.36
CA LYS A 301 7.05 -15.54 8.20
C LYS A 301 6.65 -15.69 6.75
N SER A 302 5.52 -16.36 6.53
CA SER A 302 4.89 -16.45 5.22
C SER A 302 3.89 -15.31 5.02
N ILE A 303 3.87 -14.74 3.82
CA ILE A 303 2.92 -13.71 3.41
C ILE A 303 2.38 -14.01 2.02
N THR A 304 1.05 -13.99 1.88
CA THR A 304 0.38 -14.14 0.59
C THR A 304 0.03 -12.76 0.04
N LEU A 305 0.48 -12.50 -1.18
CA LEU A 305 0.28 -11.23 -1.88
C LEU A 305 -0.34 -11.44 -3.25
N LEU A 306 -1.36 -10.66 -3.57
CA LEU A 306 -1.90 -10.54 -4.93
C LEU A 306 -0.89 -9.90 -5.88
N ASP A 307 -1.15 -9.96 -7.18
CA ASP A 307 -0.27 -9.38 -8.20
C ASP A 307 -0.20 -7.84 -8.11
N GLY A 308 1.01 -7.31 -7.89
CA GLY A 308 1.23 -5.89 -7.64
C GLY A 308 0.84 -5.41 -6.24
N GLU A 309 0.39 -6.31 -5.34
CA GLU A 309 0.06 -5.94 -3.96
C GLU A 309 1.31 -5.64 -3.14
N THR A 310 1.21 -4.67 -2.24
CA THR A 310 2.23 -4.35 -1.23
C THR A 310 1.60 -4.43 0.15
N LYS A 311 2.22 -5.17 1.08
CA LYS A 311 1.78 -5.25 2.48
C LYS A 311 2.97 -5.06 3.42
N LEU A 312 2.67 -4.55 4.62
CA LEU A 312 3.64 -4.43 5.71
C LEU A 312 3.69 -5.74 6.50
N LEU A 313 4.87 -6.37 6.57
CA LEU A 313 5.15 -7.53 7.40
C LEU A 313 5.96 -7.09 8.63
N SER A 314 5.62 -7.59 9.81
CA SER A 314 6.26 -7.17 11.07
C SER A 314 6.79 -8.37 11.84
N PHE A 315 8.03 -8.25 12.34
CA PHE A 315 8.72 -9.25 13.16
C PHE A 315 9.03 -8.67 14.54
N GLN A 316 8.91 -9.47 15.61
CA GLN A 316 9.32 -9.04 16.95
C GLN A 316 10.62 -9.73 17.33
N ALA A 317 11.57 -8.97 17.87
CA ALA A 317 12.87 -9.48 18.28
C ALA A 317 13.36 -8.82 19.59
N LYS A 318 14.37 -9.43 20.21
CA LYS A 318 15.05 -8.96 21.43
C LYS A 318 16.54 -9.22 21.31
N LEU A 319 17.37 -8.30 21.79
CA LEU A 319 18.82 -8.43 21.81
C LEU A 319 19.40 -8.08 23.18
N LYS A 320 20.38 -8.86 23.64
CA LYS A 320 21.07 -8.64 24.91
C LYS A 320 22.47 -8.02 24.74
N GLU A 321 23.11 -8.31 23.63
CA GLU A 321 24.43 -7.77 23.31
C GLU A 321 24.30 -6.26 23.06
N ILE A 322 25.26 -5.49 23.58
CA ILE A 322 25.27 -4.03 23.51
C ILE A 322 26.04 -3.62 22.25
N GLY A 323 25.56 -2.59 21.58
CA GLY A 323 26.20 -2.02 20.41
C GLY A 323 25.26 -1.88 19.22
N LYS A 324 25.84 -1.68 18.04
CA LYS A 324 25.10 -1.55 16.79
C LYS A 324 24.97 -2.93 16.14
N HIS A 325 23.73 -3.38 15.96
CA HIS A 325 23.41 -4.66 15.35
C HIS A 325 22.84 -4.46 13.95
N VAL A 326 23.19 -5.34 13.02
CA VAL A 326 22.68 -5.32 11.64
C VAL A 326 21.44 -6.18 11.56
N ILE A 327 20.34 -5.56 11.13
CA ILE A 327 19.05 -6.22 10.92
C ILE A 327 18.87 -6.38 9.42
N THR A 328 18.73 -7.61 8.94
CA THR A 328 18.55 -7.91 7.53
C THR A 328 17.24 -8.66 7.32
N VAL A 329 16.39 -8.16 6.44
CA VAL A 329 15.22 -8.90 5.94
C VAL A 329 15.56 -9.32 4.52
N ASP A 330 15.80 -10.62 4.33
CA ASP A 330 16.38 -11.24 3.12
C ASP A 330 17.61 -10.50 2.56
N SER A 331 17.40 -9.52 1.67
CA SER A 331 18.46 -8.80 0.94
C SER A 331 18.60 -7.32 1.33
N VAL A 332 17.70 -6.78 2.15
CA VAL A 332 17.72 -5.38 2.58
C VAL A 332 18.11 -5.31 4.04
N SER A 333 19.01 -4.37 4.40
CA SER A 333 19.54 -4.24 5.76
C SER A 333 19.35 -2.85 6.34
N THR A 334 19.20 -2.81 7.66
CA THR A 334 19.12 -1.62 8.51
C THR A 334 19.87 -1.91 9.80
N SER A 335 19.89 -0.99 10.76
CA SER A 335 20.59 -1.18 12.02
C SER A 335 19.78 -0.70 13.20
N ILE A 336 19.96 -1.38 14.33
CA ILE A 336 19.45 -0.96 15.64
C ILE A 336 20.61 -0.72 16.60
N GLU A 337 20.48 0.27 17.47
CA GLU A 337 21.41 0.50 18.57
C GLU A 337 20.83 -0.10 19.86
N VAL A 338 21.55 -1.07 20.43
CA VAL A 338 21.23 -1.65 21.74
C VAL A 338 22.13 -1.01 22.77
N THR A 339 21.52 -0.40 23.79
CA THR A 339 22.21 0.25 24.90
C THR A 339 22.22 -0.60 26.14
N GLU A 340 23.17 -0.30 27.02
CA GLU A 340 23.22 -0.92 28.33
C GLU A 340 21.93 -0.66 29.09
N ALA A 341 21.37 -1.72 29.70
CA ALA A 341 20.30 -1.54 30.65
C ALA A 341 20.87 -0.79 31.87
N PRO A 342 20.19 0.24 32.39
CA PRO A 342 20.69 0.94 33.56
C PRO A 342 20.91 -0.05 34.72
N PRO A 343 22.00 0.10 35.51
CA PRO A 343 22.28 -0.79 36.61
C PRO A 343 21.10 -0.77 37.60
N PRO A 344 20.68 -1.94 38.13
CA PRO A 344 19.60 -1.97 39.10
C PRO A 344 19.99 -1.15 40.34
N ILE A 345 19.05 -0.36 40.84
CA ILE A 345 19.23 0.38 42.10
C ILE A 345 19.45 -0.61 43.26
N ALA A 346 20.39 -0.31 44.14
CA ALA A 346 20.61 -1.12 45.34
C ALA A 346 19.31 -1.14 46.19
N PRO A 347 18.85 -2.30 46.70
CA PRO A 347 17.59 -2.40 47.43
C PRO A 347 17.49 -1.44 48.63
N GLU A 348 18.57 -1.28 49.39
CA GLU A 348 18.65 -0.37 50.54
C GLU A 348 18.45 1.10 50.13
N LEU A 349 19.01 1.50 48.99
CA LEU A 349 18.85 2.86 48.47
C LEU A 349 17.42 3.10 47.95
N ALA A 350 16.82 2.10 47.30
CA ALA A 350 15.43 2.16 46.86
C ALA A 350 14.46 2.31 48.04
N GLU A 351 14.70 1.60 49.15
CA GLU A 351 13.91 1.76 50.38
C GLU A 351 14.04 3.17 50.97
N ARG A 352 15.26 3.73 51.01
CA ARG A 352 15.47 5.10 51.51
C ARG A 352 14.80 6.14 50.61
N PHE A 353 14.85 5.99 49.28
CA PHE A 353 14.09 6.87 48.39
C PHE A 353 12.58 6.75 48.58
N LYS A 354 12.03 5.53 48.76
CA LYS A 354 10.60 5.34 49.08
C LYS A 354 10.19 5.97 50.42
N LYS A 355 11.08 5.95 51.42
CA LYS A 355 10.84 6.61 52.71
C LYS A 355 10.72 8.14 52.54
N LEU A 356 11.55 8.73 51.68
CA LEU A 356 11.56 10.18 51.41
C LEU A 356 10.49 10.63 50.40
N VAL A 357 10.09 9.73 49.49
CA VAL A 357 9.06 9.95 48.46
C VAL A 357 8.12 8.74 48.45
N PRO A 358 7.08 8.73 49.31
CA PRO A 358 6.16 7.58 49.41
C PRO A 358 5.42 7.23 48.12
N GLU A 359 5.28 8.19 47.20
CA GLU A 359 4.64 8.02 45.88
C GLU A 359 5.58 7.40 44.82
N ALA A 360 6.85 7.18 45.15
CA ALA A 360 7.84 6.64 44.23
C ALA A 360 7.56 5.16 43.89
N TYR A 361 7.49 4.88 42.59
CA TYR A 361 7.28 3.53 42.05
C TYR A 361 8.52 3.00 41.35
N ASP A 362 9.18 3.83 40.52
CA ASP A 362 10.35 3.44 39.74
C ASP A 362 11.50 4.43 39.89
N PHE A 363 12.73 3.93 39.79
CA PHE A 363 13.98 4.67 39.99
C PHE A 363 14.93 4.42 38.82
N VAL A 364 15.06 5.40 37.93
CA VAL A 364 15.90 5.27 36.73
C VAL A 364 17.24 5.99 36.98
N PRO A 365 18.39 5.28 37.04
CA PRO A 365 19.68 5.94 37.22
C PRO A 365 20.10 6.67 35.95
N ILE A 366 20.54 7.91 36.11
CA ILE A 366 21.16 8.72 35.06
C ILE A 366 22.66 8.64 35.21
N ILE A 367 23.34 8.17 34.17
CA ILE A 367 24.80 7.96 34.17
C ILE A 367 25.48 9.12 33.46
N LYS A 368 26.41 9.78 34.15
CA LYS A 368 27.35 10.76 33.56
C LYS A 368 28.77 10.29 33.81
N GLU A 369 29.63 10.33 32.79
CA GLU A 369 31.05 9.93 32.86
C GLU A 369 31.27 8.50 33.44
N GLY A 370 30.35 7.57 33.15
CA GLY A 370 30.43 6.18 33.62
C GLY A 370 30.09 5.96 35.10
N LYS A 371 29.54 6.97 35.80
CA LYS A 371 29.04 6.87 37.18
C LYS A 371 27.59 7.33 37.26
N ILE A 372 26.83 6.79 38.21
CA ILE A 372 25.47 7.24 38.48
C ILE A 372 25.56 8.67 39.03
N ALA A 373 24.99 9.63 38.29
CA ALA A 373 24.96 11.04 38.65
C ALA A 373 23.80 11.33 39.61
N TYR A 374 22.61 10.85 39.26
CA TYR A 374 21.37 10.95 40.04
C TYR A 374 20.36 9.91 39.53
N TYR A 375 19.17 9.88 40.14
CA TYR A 375 18.05 9.02 39.78
C TYR A 375 16.84 9.86 39.43
N GLU A 376 16.19 9.57 38.32
CA GLU A 376 14.84 10.05 38.04
C GLU A 376 13.83 9.18 38.79
N ILE A 377 12.92 9.82 39.53
CA ILE A 377 11.92 9.14 40.35
C ILE A 377 10.56 9.29 39.69
N TYR A 378 9.94 8.16 39.37
CA TYR A 378 8.64 8.11 38.70
C TYR A 378 7.57 7.54 39.63
N ASN A 379 6.33 8.04 39.50
CA ASN A 379 5.18 7.46 40.17
C ASN A 379 4.60 6.25 39.41
N ALA A 380 3.58 5.60 39.97
CA ALA A 380 2.95 4.42 39.37
C ALA A 380 2.27 4.68 38.01
N MET A 381 2.05 5.95 37.64
CA MET A 381 1.51 6.35 36.35
C MET A 381 2.60 6.63 35.30
N GLY A 382 3.89 6.54 35.66
CA GLY A 382 5.01 6.85 34.78
C GLY A 382 5.31 8.35 34.66
N ASN A 383 4.81 9.20 35.56
CA ASN A 383 5.14 10.62 35.59
C ASN A 383 6.41 10.85 36.43
N LEU A 384 7.34 11.66 35.92
CA LEU A 384 8.50 12.14 36.66
C LEU A 384 8.04 13.06 37.79
N ILE A 385 8.39 12.74 39.04
CA ILE A 385 7.94 13.48 40.23
C ILE A 385 9.06 14.12 41.04
N ALA A 386 10.29 13.61 40.92
CA ALA A 386 11.46 14.13 41.63
C ALA A 386 12.77 13.60 41.03
N TYR A 387 13.89 14.22 41.43
CA TYR A 387 15.24 13.71 41.22
C TYR A 387 15.84 13.29 42.56
N GLY A 388 16.40 12.08 42.64
CA GLY A 388 17.08 11.56 43.83
C GLY A 388 18.59 11.51 43.63
N PHE A 389 19.38 11.84 44.64
CA PHE A 389 20.83 11.63 44.61
C PHE A 389 21.31 10.87 45.84
N TYR A 390 22.42 10.15 45.67
CA TYR A 390 23.18 9.51 46.74
C TYR A 390 24.63 9.95 46.63
N THR A 391 25.19 10.50 47.71
CA THR A 391 26.58 10.92 47.75
C THR A 391 27.21 10.62 49.10
N ARG A 392 28.53 10.71 49.18
CA ARG A 392 29.30 10.47 50.40
C ARG A 392 30.13 11.71 50.72
N ALA A 393 30.15 12.08 51.99
CA ALA A 393 30.98 13.15 52.52
C ALA A 393 32.03 12.58 53.47
N TYR A 394 33.29 12.96 53.23
CA TYR A 394 34.46 12.51 53.97
C TYR A 394 35.12 13.71 54.66
N ALA A 395 35.08 13.75 55.98
CA ALA A 395 35.80 14.72 56.81
C ALA A 395 37.00 14.01 57.51
N PRO A 396 37.87 14.68 58.29
CA PRO A 396 38.99 14.00 58.95
C PRO A 396 38.56 12.80 59.82
N THR A 397 37.49 12.96 60.60
CA THR A 397 36.95 11.91 61.49
C THR A 397 35.63 11.32 61.01
N ASP A 398 34.86 12.07 60.23
CA ASP A 398 33.48 11.72 59.93
C ASP A 398 33.34 11.10 58.53
N ARG A 399 32.48 10.09 58.43
CA ARG A 399 32.19 9.32 57.21
C ARG A 399 30.68 9.27 57.05
N LEU A 400 30.15 10.14 56.19
CA LEU A 400 28.72 10.38 56.06
C LEU A 400 28.22 9.95 54.69
N GLN A 401 27.03 9.39 54.65
CA GLN A 401 26.24 9.15 53.44
C GLN A 401 25.06 10.10 53.43
N ILE A 402 24.74 10.62 52.25
CA ILE A 402 23.74 11.65 52.08
C ILE A 402 22.83 11.20 50.95
N ILE A 403 21.53 11.17 51.24
CA ILE A 403 20.47 10.96 50.25
C ILE A 403 19.65 12.23 50.20
N GLY A 404 19.42 12.75 49.00
CA GLY A 404 18.57 13.92 48.82
C GLY A 404 17.54 13.71 47.74
N ILE A 405 16.39 14.35 47.93
CA ILE A 405 15.32 14.47 46.95
C ILE A 405 15.23 15.93 46.52
N VAL A 406 15.17 16.13 45.22
CA VAL A 406 15.05 17.42 44.57
C VAL A 406 13.74 17.43 43.79
N ASP A 407 12.98 18.52 43.90
CA ASP A 407 11.77 18.69 43.09
C ASP A 407 12.10 19.05 41.63
N LEU A 408 11.05 19.21 40.82
CA LEU A 408 11.18 19.55 39.39
C LEU A 408 11.67 20.99 39.17
N ASP A 409 11.63 21.84 40.20
CA ASP A 409 12.16 23.21 40.19
C ASP A 409 13.62 23.27 40.70
N TYR A 410 14.28 22.11 40.80
CA TYR A 410 15.66 21.94 41.25
C TYR A 410 15.93 22.42 42.69
N LYS A 411 14.91 22.38 43.56
CA LYS A 411 15.04 22.69 44.99
C LYS A 411 15.04 21.41 45.82
N ILE A 412 15.85 21.39 46.88
CA ILE A 412 15.89 20.25 47.80
C ILE A 412 14.54 20.15 48.54
N LYS A 413 13.84 19.04 48.37
CA LYS A 413 12.57 18.72 49.06
C LYS A 413 12.79 17.97 50.36
N SER A 414 13.78 17.08 50.40
CA SER A 414 14.17 16.34 51.59
C SER A 414 15.62 15.88 51.50
N ILE A 415 16.26 15.71 52.65
CA ILE A 415 17.61 15.18 52.75
C ILE A 415 17.71 14.27 53.97
N ASP A 416 18.51 13.22 53.88
CA ASP A 416 18.74 12.21 54.91
C ASP A 416 20.26 11.99 55.00
N ILE A 417 20.86 12.45 56.09
CA ILE A 417 22.30 12.41 56.34
C ILE A 417 22.54 11.40 57.46
N ASP A 418 23.29 10.34 57.14
CA ASP A 418 23.56 9.27 58.10
C ASP A 418 25.03 8.83 58.06
N LYS A 419 25.44 8.08 59.07
CA LYS A 419 26.76 7.44 59.13
C LYS A 419 26.85 6.38 58.03
N ILE A 420 28.01 6.28 57.38
CA ILE A 420 28.27 5.17 56.43
C ILE A 420 28.31 3.84 57.19
N GLU A 421 28.95 3.82 58.35
CA GLU A 421 29.06 2.64 59.20
C GLU A 421 28.30 2.86 60.52
N PRO A 422 27.24 2.08 60.78
CA PRO A 422 26.51 2.13 62.04
C PRO A 422 27.43 1.93 63.25
N GLY A 423 27.22 2.73 64.31
CA GLY A 423 28.00 2.64 65.55
C GLY A 423 29.32 3.42 65.56
N THR A 424 29.71 4.06 64.45
CA THR A 424 30.85 4.99 64.44
C THR A 424 30.56 6.28 65.21
N ARG A 425 31.57 6.85 65.88
CA ARG A 425 31.46 8.15 66.55
C ARG A 425 31.72 9.28 65.56
N LEU A 426 30.81 10.24 65.52
CA LEU A 426 31.02 11.49 64.80
C LEU A 426 31.66 12.53 65.72
N HIS A 427 32.32 13.53 65.14
CA HIS A 427 32.86 14.65 65.90
C HIS A 427 31.75 15.45 66.60
N ASN A 428 30.61 15.62 65.93
CA ASN A 428 29.39 16.17 66.51
C ASN A 428 28.16 15.49 65.88
N GLU A 429 27.30 14.88 66.69
CA GLU A 429 26.11 14.17 66.19
C GLU A 429 25.04 15.11 65.64
N MET A 430 25.07 16.41 65.95
CA MET A 430 24.15 17.39 65.36
C MET A 430 24.19 17.43 63.82
N ILE A 431 25.24 16.90 63.18
CA ILE A 431 25.36 16.87 61.71
C ILE A 431 24.43 15.85 61.03
N ILE A 432 23.89 14.89 61.78
CA ILE A 432 22.92 13.88 61.29
C ILE A 432 21.53 14.10 61.88
N GLU A 433 21.34 15.19 62.63
CA GLU A 433 20.05 15.51 63.23
C GLU A 433 19.15 16.24 62.21
N PRO A 434 17.82 16.07 62.29
CA PRO A 434 16.87 16.75 61.41
C PRO A 434 17.05 18.27 61.37
N SER A 435 17.46 18.87 62.50
CA SER A 435 17.73 20.32 62.59
C SER A 435 18.86 20.84 61.69
N PHE A 436 19.76 19.95 61.24
CA PHE A 436 20.78 20.29 60.25
C PHE A 436 20.29 20.00 58.82
N GLU A 437 19.57 18.90 58.62
CA GLU A 437 18.94 18.53 57.34
C GLU A 437 17.95 19.60 56.85
N GLU A 438 17.14 20.16 57.75
CA GLU A 438 16.16 21.21 57.47
C GLU A 438 16.79 22.49 56.86
N ARG A 439 18.09 22.73 57.11
CA ARG A 439 18.81 23.91 56.59
C ARG A 439 19.02 23.85 55.07
N PHE A 440 18.86 22.68 54.47
CA PHE A 440 19.01 22.49 53.03
C PHE A 440 17.70 22.62 52.26
N ILE A 441 16.55 22.51 52.95
CA ILE A 441 15.24 22.43 52.29
C ILE A 441 14.89 23.74 51.59
N GLY A 442 14.45 23.63 50.34
CA GLY A 442 14.09 24.77 49.48
C GLY A 442 15.28 25.45 48.82
N LEU A 443 16.52 25.07 49.14
CA LEU A 443 17.72 25.63 48.52
C LEU A 443 17.98 25.06 47.13
N THR A 444 18.49 25.91 46.26
CA THR A 444 19.04 25.58 44.93
C THR A 444 20.55 25.35 44.98
N VAL A 445 21.14 24.85 43.88
CA VAL A 445 22.59 24.59 43.77
C VAL A 445 23.46 25.81 44.08
N ASP A 446 23.01 27.01 43.71
CA ASP A 446 23.74 28.26 43.92
C ASP A 446 23.68 28.73 45.38
N GLU A 447 22.62 28.36 46.10
CA GLU A 447 22.37 28.75 47.49
C GLU A 447 22.99 27.78 48.50
N VAL A 448 23.26 26.54 48.07
CA VAL A 448 23.97 25.53 48.87
C VAL A 448 25.44 25.94 49.01
N GLY A 449 25.76 26.47 50.19
CA GLY A 449 27.08 26.93 50.60
C GLY A 449 27.08 27.26 52.09
N LEU A 450 28.23 27.21 52.74
CA LEU A 450 28.34 27.64 54.14
C LEU A 450 28.25 29.17 54.24
N SER A 451 27.62 29.68 55.29
CA SER A 451 27.60 31.11 55.61
C SER A 451 29.02 31.66 55.87
N PRO A 452 29.39 32.84 55.34
CA PRO A 452 28.54 33.81 54.62
C PRO A 452 28.42 33.60 53.11
N GLU A 453 29.18 32.70 52.49
CA GLU A 453 29.18 32.50 51.04
C GLU A 453 27.93 31.75 50.51
N GLY A 454 27.16 31.11 51.39
CA GLY A 454 25.87 30.48 51.10
C GLY A 454 24.91 30.53 52.29
N LYS A 455 23.80 29.78 52.20
CA LYS A 455 22.68 29.87 53.16
C LYS A 455 22.69 28.85 54.29
N VAL A 456 23.69 27.96 54.35
CA VAL A 456 23.75 26.88 55.35
C VAL A 456 24.68 27.28 56.49
N ASP A 457 24.15 27.39 57.70
CA ASP A 457 24.98 27.60 58.89
C ASP A 457 25.72 26.30 59.26
N ALA A 458 27.01 26.41 59.56
CA ALA A 458 27.81 25.27 60.03
C ALA A 458 27.35 24.77 61.41
N VAL A 459 27.58 23.49 61.70
CA VAL A 459 27.40 22.93 63.04
C VAL A 459 28.58 23.37 63.91
N SER A 460 28.30 24.01 65.05
CA SER A 460 29.34 24.42 66.00
C SER A 460 30.17 23.21 66.46
N GLY A 461 31.49 23.34 66.40
CA GLY A 461 32.43 22.26 66.67
C GLY A 461 32.63 21.28 65.49
N ALA A 462 31.80 21.27 64.45
CA ALA A 462 31.93 20.36 63.31
C ALA A 462 32.00 21.08 61.95
N THR A 463 32.63 22.25 61.91
CA THR A 463 32.72 23.10 60.70
C THR A 463 33.31 22.37 59.50
N ILE A 464 34.36 21.55 59.69
CA ILE A 464 34.99 20.79 58.61
C ILE A 464 34.02 19.74 58.04
N SER A 465 33.29 19.06 58.93
CA SER A 465 32.28 18.07 58.52
C SER A 465 31.10 18.73 57.82
N SER A 466 30.63 19.89 58.31
CA SER A 466 29.60 20.68 57.63
C SER A 466 30.06 21.11 56.22
N ALA A 467 31.30 21.54 56.06
CA ALA A 467 31.85 21.89 54.75
C ALA A 467 31.88 20.68 53.79
N ALA A 468 32.28 19.50 54.30
CA ALA A 468 32.30 18.27 53.50
C ALA A 468 30.89 17.89 53.01
N VAL A 469 29.88 17.98 53.88
CA VAL A 469 28.48 17.70 53.53
C VAL A 469 27.95 18.69 52.50
N VAL A 470 28.12 19.99 52.73
CA VAL A 470 27.67 21.05 51.82
C VAL A 470 28.30 20.89 50.44
N ASN A 471 29.60 20.62 50.37
CA ASN A 471 30.30 20.41 49.09
C ASN A 471 29.80 19.14 48.37
N ALA A 472 29.57 18.04 49.10
CA ALA A 472 29.05 16.80 48.52
C ALA A 472 27.64 17.00 47.93
N ILE A 473 26.77 17.72 48.63
CA ILE A 473 25.42 18.05 48.17
C ILE A 473 25.48 18.98 46.96
N LYS A 474 26.30 20.04 47.01
CA LYS A 474 26.45 20.99 45.90
C LYS A 474 26.90 20.29 44.61
N ASN A 475 27.86 19.38 44.71
CA ASN A 475 28.33 18.58 43.58
C ASN A 475 27.23 17.65 43.04
N ALA A 476 26.44 17.03 43.92
CA ALA A 476 25.32 16.19 43.52
C ALA A 476 24.21 17.00 42.81
N LEU A 477 23.86 18.17 43.34
CA LEU A 477 22.89 19.08 42.69
C LEU A 477 23.38 19.57 41.33
N SER A 478 24.67 19.90 41.22
CA SER A 478 25.27 20.32 39.95
C SER A 478 25.15 19.24 38.88
N SER A 479 25.15 17.95 39.27
CA SER A 479 24.97 16.83 38.35
C SER A 479 23.53 16.72 37.82
N ILE A 480 22.54 17.18 38.60
CA ILE A 480 21.12 17.20 38.25
C ILE A 480 20.80 18.38 37.32
N THR A 481 21.39 19.54 37.58
CA THR A 481 21.11 20.78 36.82
C THR A 481 21.95 20.96 35.56
N SER A 482 22.95 20.10 35.33
CA SER A 482 23.91 20.20 34.19
C SER A 482 23.49 19.48 32.92
#